data_AF-A0A7S3JU98-F1
#
_entry.id   AF-A0A7S3JU98-F1
#
_cell.length_a   1.000
_cell.length_b   1.000
_cell.length_c   1.000
_cell.angle_alpha   90.00
_cell.angle_beta   90.00
_cell.angle_gamma   90.00
#
_symmetry.space_group_name_H-M   'P 1'
#
loop_
_entity.id
_entity.type
_entity.pdbx_description
1 polymer ?
#
loop_
_entity_poly.entity_id
_entity_poly.type
_entity_poly.pdbx_seq_one_letter_code
_entity_poly.pdbx_strand_id
1 'polypeptide(L)'
;MKRWNGLFQRCGVHSMLLQGIRKFSGFTTKATSKRLDELSRKIFGSLPQTGIRTGLKILRKRPKGAWIADYYMDSVIPSHHEIGRSVIRGYMDVHQEWRKYKLQQLHRRGKGPPKKGQGKRSKKK
;
A
#
# COMPACT_ATOMS: atom_id res chain seq x y z
N MET A 1 13.75 -7.74 52.92
CA MET A 1 14.76 -7.13 53.81
C MET A 1 15.38 -5.92 53.11
N LYS A 2 15.67 -4.85 53.88
CA LYS A 2 16.42 -3.62 53.55
C LYS A 2 15.65 -2.46 52.90
N ARG A 3 14.79 -1.90 53.77
CA ARG A 3 14.46 -0.49 53.95
C ARG A 3 15.72 0.40 53.87
N TRP A 4 15.70 1.45 53.05
CA TRP A 4 16.70 2.53 53.09
C TRP A 4 16.00 3.83 53.49
N ASN A 5 16.25 4.22 54.74
CA ASN A 5 15.94 5.52 55.30
C ASN A 5 17.08 6.47 54.91
N GLY A 6 16.76 7.58 54.24
CA GLY A 6 17.68 8.69 53.99
C GLY A 6 17.10 9.96 54.58
N LEU A 7 17.45 10.24 55.83
CA LEU A 7 17.30 11.55 56.47
C LEU A 7 18.10 12.59 55.66
N PHE A 8 17.45 13.64 55.18
CA PHE A 8 18.15 14.86 54.82
C PHE A 8 17.39 16.06 55.38
N GLN A 9 17.75 16.44 56.60
CA GLN A 9 17.44 17.74 57.17
C GLN A 9 18.24 18.81 56.40
N ARG A 10 17.54 19.75 55.76
CA ARG A 10 18.06 21.11 55.55
C ARG A 10 17.07 22.10 56.13
N CYS A 11 17.61 22.88 57.06
CA CYS A 11 17.04 24.08 57.63
C CYS A 11 16.84 25.16 56.57
N GLY A 12 15.96 26.14 56.86
CA GLY A 12 16.13 27.49 56.33
C GLY A 12 14.97 28.03 55.50
N VAL A 13 13.94 28.49 56.21
CA VAL A 13 13.11 29.70 55.97
C VAL A 13 13.34 30.43 54.63
N HIS A 14 12.30 30.48 53.78
CA HIS A 14 11.98 31.68 53.02
C HIS A 14 10.53 31.66 52.52
N SER A 15 9.84 32.77 52.82
CA SER A 15 8.81 33.37 51.99
C SER A 15 7.47 32.64 51.87
N MET A 16 6.55 33.06 52.74
CA MET A 16 5.13 33.16 52.41
C MET A 16 4.96 33.95 51.10
N LEU A 17 4.52 33.28 50.04
CA LEU A 17 3.89 33.92 48.88
C LEU A 17 2.62 33.14 48.50
N LEU A 18 1.50 33.82 48.77
CA LEU A 18 0.21 33.75 48.10
C LEU A 18 -0.40 32.38 47.76
N GLN A 19 -1.37 32.02 48.59
CA GLN A 19 -2.78 31.86 48.19
C GLN A 19 -3.05 31.61 46.70
N GLY A 20 -3.66 30.46 46.41
CA GLY A 20 -4.72 30.40 45.41
C GLY A 20 -4.48 29.53 44.18
N ILE A 21 -4.06 28.28 44.33
CA ILE A 21 -4.47 27.25 43.35
C ILE A 21 -5.95 26.98 43.62
N ARG A 22 -6.83 27.80 43.02
CA ARG A 22 -8.25 27.48 42.94
C ARG A 22 -8.34 26.15 42.21
N LYS A 23 -8.67 25.07 42.93
CA LYS A 23 -9.24 23.87 42.32
C LYS A 23 -10.45 24.35 41.54
N PHE A 24 -10.31 24.48 40.22
CA PHE A 24 -11.46 24.55 39.34
C PHE A 24 -12.15 23.20 39.44
N SER A 25 -13.01 23.04 40.45
CA SER A 25 -14.11 22.07 40.40
C SER A 25 -15.10 22.61 39.39
N GLY A 26 -14.73 22.52 38.11
CA GLY A 26 -15.60 22.82 37.00
C GLY A 26 -16.86 21.99 37.17
N PHE A 27 -18.00 22.65 37.02
CA PHE A 27 -19.34 22.13 37.13
C PHE A 27 -19.52 20.95 36.14
N THR A 28 -19.15 19.73 36.53
CA THR A 28 -19.39 18.54 35.70
C THR A 28 -20.85 18.13 35.89
N THR A 29 -21.75 18.72 35.11
CA THR A 29 -23.01 18.03 34.83
C THR A 29 -22.61 16.71 34.18
N LYS A 30 -22.85 15.58 34.86
CA LYS A 30 -22.52 14.25 34.33
C LYS A 30 -23.36 14.02 33.08
N ALA A 31 -22.86 14.43 31.91
CA ALA A 31 -23.38 13.95 30.65
C ALA A 31 -23.33 12.42 30.71
N THR A 32 -24.47 11.78 30.47
CA THR A 32 -24.54 10.31 30.51
C THR A 32 -23.54 9.75 29.51
N SER A 33 -22.83 8.68 29.87
CA SER A 33 -21.80 8.05 29.02
C SER A 33 -22.30 7.80 27.59
N LYS A 34 -23.57 7.41 27.46
CA LYS A 34 -24.26 7.21 26.18
C LYS A 34 -24.30 8.48 25.31
N ARG A 35 -24.55 9.66 25.89
CA ARG A 35 -24.61 10.93 25.17
C ARG A 35 -23.23 11.38 24.71
N LEU A 36 -22.21 11.15 25.53
CA LEU A 36 -20.82 11.38 25.14
C LEU A 36 -20.40 10.46 23.99
N ASP A 37 -20.78 9.19 24.04
CA ASP A 37 -20.53 8.23 22.95
C ASP A 37 -21.26 8.61 21.65
N GLU A 38 -22.52 9.07 21.75
CA GLU A 38 -23.28 9.57 20.61
C GLU A 38 -22.65 10.83 20.01
N LEU A 39 -22.23 11.78 20.84
CA LEU A 39 -21.53 13.00 20.39
C LEU A 39 -20.19 12.64 19.74
N SER A 40 -19.41 11.75 20.36
CA SER A 40 -18.15 11.26 19.80
C SER A 40 -18.36 10.61 18.43
N ARG A 41 -19.39 9.78 18.27
CA ARG A 41 -19.77 9.19 16.98
C ARG A 41 -20.09 10.24 15.92
N LYS A 42 -20.85 11.27 16.29
CA LYS A 42 -21.19 12.38 15.39
C LYS A 42 -19.97 13.20 15.00
N ILE A 43 -19.10 13.52 15.95
CA ILE A 43 -17.89 14.31 15.73
C ILE A 43 -16.90 13.57 14.81
N PHE A 44 -16.65 12.29 15.09
CA PHE A 44 -15.63 11.50 14.38
C PHE A 44 -16.19 10.64 13.23
N GLY A 45 -17.48 10.74 12.93
CA GLY A 45 -18.14 9.94 11.89
C GLY A 45 -18.11 8.44 12.14
N SER A 46 -18.07 7.99 13.41
CA SER A 46 -18.05 6.57 13.74
C SER A 46 -19.46 5.98 13.88
N LEU A 47 -19.61 4.72 13.45
CA LEU A 47 -20.89 4.01 13.50
C LEU A 47 -21.17 3.42 14.89
N PRO A 48 -22.46 3.27 15.28
CA PRO A 48 -22.82 2.68 16.56
C PRO A 48 -22.50 1.17 16.61
N GLN A 49 -22.08 0.70 17.79
CA GLN A 49 -21.84 -0.73 18.06
C GLN A 49 -23.15 -1.38 18.53
N THR A 50 -24.00 -1.79 17.59
CA THR A 50 -25.33 -2.38 17.88
C THR A 50 -25.32 -3.90 17.99
N GLY A 51 -24.17 -4.57 17.82
CA GLY A 51 -24.05 -6.03 17.84
C GLY A 51 -24.66 -6.74 16.61
N ILE A 52 -25.26 -5.99 15.69
CA ILE A 52 -25.86 -6.49 14.45
C ILE A 52 -24.80 -6.55 13.35
N ARG A 53 -24.86 -7.57 12.49
CA ARG A 53 -23.95 -7.73 11.35
C ARG A 53 -24.30 -6.75 10.22
N THR A 54 -23.72 -5.56 10.26
CA THR A 54 -23.93 -4.48 9.27
C THR A 54 -23.03 -4.55 8.03
N GLY A 55 -22.08 -5.49 7.97
CA GLY A 55 -21.11 -5.58 6.86
C GLY A 55 -19.97 -4.56 6.91
N LEU A 56 -19.93 -3.68 7.91
CA LEU A 56 -18.89 -2.64 8.08
C LEU A 56 -17.46 -3.22 8.08
N LYS A 57 -17.27 -4.45 8.58
CA LYS A 57 -15.97 -5.14 8.56
C LYS A 57 -15.45 -5.36 7.13
N ILE A 58 -16.34 -5.53 6.15
CA ILE A 58 -15.96 -5.70 4.74
C ILE A 58 -15.56 -4.34 4.16
N LEU A 59 -16.38 -3.31 4.38
CA LEU A 59 -16.11 -1.95 3.88
C LEU A 59 -14.86 -1.31 4.50
N ARG A 60 -14.54 -1.64 5.76
CA ARG A 60 -13.31 -1.17 6.43
C ARG A 60 -12.04 -1.80 5.86
N LYS A 61 -12.13 -2.91 5.14
CA LYS A 61 -10.95 -3.50 4.50
C LYS A 61 -10.52 -2.58 3.37
N ARG A 62 -9.24 -2.24 3.35
CA ARG A 62 -8.65 -1.49 2.24
C ARG A 62 -8.73 -2.35 0.96
N PRO A 63 -9.21 -1.80 -0.17
CA PRO A 63 -9.23 -2.54 -1.43
C PRO A 63 -7.80 -2.89 -1.85
N LYS A 64 -7.60 -4.12 -2.30
CA LYS A 64 -6.29 -4.65 -2.74
C LYS A 64 -6.10 -4.64 -4.26
N GLY A 65 -7.08 -4.11 -5.01
CA GLY A 65 -7.13 -4.22 -6.48
C GLY A 65 -5.89 -3.67 -7.17
N ALA A 66 -5.41 -2.48 -6.78
CA ALA A 66 -4.20 -1.88 -7.34
C ALA A 66 -2.98 -2.81 -7.22
N TRP A 67 -2.71 -3.30 -6.01
CA TRP A 67 -1.62 -4.22 -5.72
C TRP A 67 -1.69 -5.54 -6.50
N ILE A 68 -2.90 -5.99 -6.84
CA ILE A 68 -3.12 -7.22 -7.62
C ILE A 68 -2.95 -6.95 -9.11
N ALA A 69 -3.42 -5.80 -9.60
CA ALA A 69 -3.22 -5.37 -10.98
C ALA A 69 -1.72 -5.22 -11.30
N ASP A 70 -0.98 -4.61 -10.37
CA ASP A 70 0.46 -4.43 -10.44
C ASP A 70 1.24 -5.72 -10.12
N TYR A 71 0.64 -6.91 -10.24
CA TYR A 71 1.37 -8.16 -9.94
C TYR A 71 2.49 -8.41 -10.93
N TYR A 72 2.20 -8.22 -12.23
CA TYR A 72 3.24 -8.10 -13.24
C TYR A 72 3.51 -6.62 -13.43
N MET A 73 4.75 -6.20 -13.19
CA MET A 73 5.15 -4.82 -13.43
C MET A 73 4.88 -4.49 -14.89
N ASP A 74 4.00 -3.53 -15.17
CA ASP A 74 3.97 -2.91 -16.49
C ASP A 74 5.38 -2.36 -16.78
N SER A 75 5.85 -2.55 -18.02
CA SER A 75 7.08 -1.92 -18.47
C SER A 75 6.81 -0.42 -18.64
N VAL A 76 6.67 0.30 -17.53
CA VAL A 76 6.56 1.77 -17.50
C VAL A 76 7.81 2.40 -18.13
N ILE A 77 8.94 1.68 -18.05
CA ILE A 77 10.15 1.99 -18.78
C ILE A 77 10.01 1.39 -20.19
N PRO A 78 10.05 2.20 -21.26
CA PRO A 78 10.08 1.68 -22.61
C PRO A 78 11.19 0.64 -22.71
N SER A 79 10.90 -0.51 -23.31
CA SER A 79 11.88 -1.59 -23.36
C SER A 79 13.18 -1.07 -23.99
N HIS A 80 14.33 -1.65 -23.62
CA HIS A 80 15.62 -1.23 -24.22
C HIS A 80 15.57 -1.25 -25.77
N HIS A 81 14.73 -2.12 -26.35
CA HIS A 81 14.44 -2.15 -27.77
C HIS A 81 13.68 -0.93 -28.29
N GLU A 82 12.68 -0.43 -27.56
CA GLU A 82 11.92 0.76 -27.94
C GLU A 82 12.79 2.02 -27.87
N ILE A 83 13.60 2.13 -26.81
CA ILE A 83 14.57 3.22 -26.66
C ILE A 83 15.63 3.13 -27.77
N GLY A 84 16.21 1.95 -28.00
CA GLY A 84 17.23 1.80 -29.03
C GLY A 84 16.71 2.12 -30.43
N ARG A 85 15.46 1.74 -30.75
CA ARG A 85 14.82 2.04 -32.03
C ARG A 85 14.45 3.52 -32.21
N SER A 86 14.20 4.25 -31.13
CA SER A 86 13.92 5.69 -31.21
C SER A 86 15.19 6.51 -31.44
N VAL A 87 16.33 6.08 -30.87
CA VAL A 87 17.61 6.78 -30.98
C VAL A 87 18.34 6.43 -32.28
N ILE A 88 18.40 5.15 -32.66
CA ILE A 88 19.16 4.67 -33.81
C ILE A 88 18.24 3.96 -34.80
N ARG A 89 18.17 4.49 -36.02
CA ARG A 89 17.39 3.87 -37.10
C ARG A 89 17.99 2.51 -37.46
N GLY A 90 17.20 1.45 -37.25
CA GLY A 90 17.63 0.08 -37.52
C GLY A 90 18.29 -0.63 -36.35
N TYR A 91 18.27 -0.05 -35.15
CA TYR A 91 18.73 -0.73 -33.93
C TYR A 91 18.10 -2.11 -33.77
N MET A 92 18.94 -3.13 -33.64
CA MET A 92 18.56 -4.51 -33.36
C MET A 92 19.38 -5.00 -32.19
N ASP A 93 18.73 -5.73 -31.28
CA ASP A 93 19.42 -6.44 -30.22
C ASP A 93 20.03 -7.74 -30.77
N VAL A 94 21.10 -8.22 -30.13
CA VAL A 94 21.83 -9.45 -30.49
C VAL A 94 20.88 -10.65 -30.57
N HIS A 95 19.90 -10.75 -29.67
CA HIS A 95 18.90 -11.82 -29.72
C HIS A 95 17.99 -11.70 -30.95
N GLN A 96 17.63 -10.49 -31.37
CA GLN A 96 16.81 -10.25 -32.56
C GLN A 96 17.61 -10.55 -33.84
N GLU A 97 18.88 -10.18 -33.89
CA GLU A 97 19.79 -10.50 -34.99
C GLU A 97 19.98 -12.00 -35.13
N TRP A 98 20.28 -12.70 -34.03
CA TRP A 98 20.40 -14.15 -34.02
C TRP A 98 19.11 -14.84 -34.45
N ARG A 99 17.95 -14.37 -33.98
CA ARG A 99 16.64 -14.88 -34.40
C ARG A 99 16.45 -14.72 -35.92
N LYS A 100 16.80 -13.56 -36.49
CA LYS A 100 16.72 -13.32 -37.94
C LYS A 100 17.66 -14.23 -38.72
N TYR A 101 18.92 -14.33 -38.30
CA TYR A 101 19.91 -15.21 -38.91
C TYR A 101 19.46 -16.67 -38.89
N LYS A 102 18.95 -17.15 -37.75
CA LYS A 102 18.46 -18.51 -37.61
C LYS A 102 17.28 -18.79 -38.53
N LEU A 103 16.34 -17.85 -38.62
CA LEU A 103 15.19 -17.96 -39.49
C LEU A 103 15.61 -18.06 -40.97
N GLN A 104 16.58 -17.26 -41.41
CA GLN A 104 17.14 -17.35 -42.76
C GLN A 104 17.77 -18.71 -43.04
N GLN A 105 18.56 -19.24 -42.09
CA GLN A 105 19.17 -20.57 -42.21
C GLN A 105 18.09 -21.67 -42.35
N LEU A 106 17.00 -21.58 -41.59
CA LEU A 106 15.88 -22.53 -41.69
C LEU A 106 15.15 -22.44 -43.02
N HIS A 107 14.88 -21.23 -43.53
CA HIS A 107 14.28 -21.06 -44.85
C HIS A 107 15.16 -21.64 -45.97
N ARG A 108 16.48 -21.42 -45.92
CA ARG A 108 17.44 -22.00 -46.89
C ARG A 108 17.41 -23.53 -46.91
N ARG A 109 17.11 -24.16 -45.78
CA ARG A 109 16.98 -25.61 -45.62
C ARG A 109 15.59 -26.14 -45.97
N GLY A 110 14.62 -25.28 -46.32
CA GLY A 110 13.21 -25.66 -46.47
C GLY A 110 12.52 -26.07 -45.16
N LYS A 111 13.16 -25.81 -44.00
CA LYS A 111 12.66 -26.14 -42.66
C LYS A 111 12.13 -24.91 -41.91
N GLY A 112 11.88 -23.83 -42.63
CA GLY A 112 11.23 -22.65 -42.05
C GLY A 112 9.76 -22.91 -41.74
N PRO A 113 9.14 -22.06 -40.89
CA PRO A 113 7.72 -22.16 -40.63
C PRO A 113 6.94 -22.01 -41.94
N PRO A 114 5.98 -22.90 -42.25
CA PRO A 114 5.17 -22.79 -43.46
C PRO A 114 4.25 -21.57 -43.37
N LYS A 115 3.73 -21.11 -44.51
CA LYS A 115 2.72 -20.04 -44.53
C LYS A 115 1.53 -20.45 -43.66
N LYS A 116 1.01 -19.49 -42.89
CA LYS A 116 -0.20 -19.68 -42.06
C LYS A 116 -1.30 -20.31 -42.91
N GLY A 117 -1.89 -21.41 -42.41
CA GLY A 117 -2.94 -22.15 -43.13
C GLY A 117 -2.44 -23.23 -44.09
N GLN A 118 -1.14 -23.33 -44.40
CA GLN A 118 -0.56 -24.40 -45.25
C GLN A 118 -0.03 -25.60 -44.44
N GLY A 119 -0.37 -25.68 -43.16
CA GLY A 119 0.06 -26.77 -42.29
C GLY A 119 -0.62 -28.11 -42.63
N LYS A 120 -0.40 -29.12 -41.77
CA LYS A 120 -0.94 -30.49 -41.95
C LYS A 120 -2.45 -30.54 -42.24
N ARG A 121 -3.22 -29.64 -41.64
CA ARG A 121 -4.69 -29.57 -41.78
C ARG A 121 -5.17 -28.80 -43.01
N SER A 122 -4.27 -28.18 -43.79
CA SER A 122 -4.64 -27.43 -45.00
C SER A 122 -5.40 -28.27 -46.04
N LYS A 123 -5.09 -29.57 -46.09
CA LYS A 123 -5.66 -30.53 -47.04
C LYS A 123 -6.89 -31.27 -46.50
N LYS A 124 -7.23 -31.06 -45.23
CA LYS A 124 -8.38 -31.72 -44.61
C LYS A 124 -9.59 -30.83 -44.85
N LYS A 125 -10.27 -31.06 -45.97
CA LYS A 125 -11.62 -30.58 -46.23
C LYS A 125 -12.61 -31.51 -45.53
#